data_AF-A0A2N6EYN4-F1
#
_entry.id   AF-A0A2N6EYN4-F1
#
_cell.length_a   1.000
_cell.length_b   1.000
_cell.length_c   1.000
_cell.angle_alpha   90.00
_cell.angle_beta   90.00
_cell.angle_gamma   90.00
#
_symmetry.space_group_name_H-M   'P 1'
#
loop_
_entity.id
_entity.type
_entity.pdbx_description
1 polymer ?
#
loop_
_entity_poly.entity_id
_entity_poly.type
_entity_poly.pdbx_seq_one_letter_code
_entity_poly.pdbx_strand_id
1 'polypeptide(L)' 'MSATHLASTEVCPGQAFRCGNAYGLQFHPEVDESIIAGWCRRARVDDAVVREFREVREAYQAASRKILQNFLGML' A
#
# COMPACT_ATOMS: atom_id res chain seq x y z
N MET A 1 -15.95 -10.11 -17.45
CA MET A 1 -15.16 -10.34 -16.22
C MET A 1 -15.59 -9.30 -15.20
N SER A 2 -15.89 -9.70 -13.96
CA SER A 2 -16.26 -8.79 -12.87
C SER A 2 -15.10 -8.65 -11.88
N ALA A 3 -15.02 -7.49 -11.22
CA ALA A 3 -14.05 -7.24 -10.15
C ALA A 3 -14.67 -7.61 -8.79
N THR A 4 -13.90 -8.29 -7.95
CA THR A 4 -14.22 -8.55 -6.54
C THR A 4 -13.60 -7.47 -5.68
N HIS A 5 -14.43 -6.80 -4.88
CA HIS A 5 -14.01 -5.80 -3.91
C HIS A 5 -13.29 -6.46 -2.73
N LEU A 6 -12.16 -5.91 -2.29
CA LEU A 6 -11.30 -6.49 -1.27
C LEU A 6 -11.14 -5.61 -0.03
N ALA A 7 -11.16 -4.28 -0.20
CA ALA A 7 -11.00 -3.34 0.90
C ALA A 7 -11.66 -2.00 0.59
N SER A 8 -12.14 -1.32 1.63
CA SER A 8 -12.69 0.04 1.61
C SER A 8 -12.28 0.84 2.85
N THR A 9 -12.32 2.16 2.72
CA THR A 9 -12.45 3.10 3.85
C THR A 9 -13.65 4.01 3.61
N GLU A 10 -14.08 4.76 4.63
CA GLU A 10 -15.19 5.71 4.51
C GLU A 10 -14.96 6.75 3.40
N VAL A 11 -13.75 7.31 3.33
CA VAL A 11 -13.36 8.33 2.34
C VAL A 11 -13.01 7.75 0.97
N CYS A 12 -12.74 6.44 0.89
CA CYS A 12 -12.41 5.77 -0.37
C CYS A 12 -13.00 4.36 -0.36
N PRO A 13 -14.21 4.18 -0.91
CA PRO A 13 -14.81 2.86 -1.00
C PRO A 13 -13.96 1.89 -1.84
N GLY A 14 -13.21 2.36 -2.83
CA GLY A 14 -12.43 1.53 -3.75
C GLY A 14 -10.97 1.31 -3.37
N GLN A 15 -10.64 1.00 -2.11
CA GLN A 15 -9.23 0.83 -1.71
C GLN A 15 -8.52 -0.32 -2.42
N ALA A 16 -9.19 -1.45 -2.60
CA ALA A 16 -8.63 -2.59 -3.32
C ALA A 16 -9.70 -3.45 -4.01
N PHE A 17 -9.36 -3.99 -5.18
CA PHE A 17 -10.16 -4.99 -5.89
C PHE A 17 -9.27 -5.98 -6.66
N ARG A 18 -9.86 -7.11 -7.06
CA ARG A 18 -9.24 -8.10 -7.95
C ARG A 18 -10.13 -8.41 -9.14
N CYS A 19 -9.56 -8.50 -10.34
CA CYS A 19 -10.23 -8.95 -11.56
C CYS A 19 -9.35 -9.99 -12.25
N GLY A 20 -9.71 -11.28 -12.15
CA GLY A 20 -8.86 -12.36 -12.66
C GLY A 20 -7.51 -12.42 -11.92
N ASN A 21 -6.40 -12.24 -12.65
CA ASN A 21 -5.06 -12.14 -12.06
C ASN A 21 -4.62 -10.69 -11.76
N ALA A 22 -5.44 -9.69 -12.06
CA ALA A 22 -5.10 -8.29 -11.85
C ALA A 22 -5.58 -7.81 -10.47
N TYR A 23 -4.72 -7.08 -9.77
CA TYR A 23 -5.02 -6.42 -8.50
C TYR A 23 -5.00 -4.91 -8.74
N GLY A 24 -6.04 -4.21 -8.30
CA GLY A 24 -6.07 -2.75 -8.23
C GLY A 24 -5.94 -2.33 -6.78
N LEU A 25 -4.98 -1.46 -6.47
CA LEU A 25 -4.70 -0.95 -5.13
C LEU A 25 -4.62 0.58 -5.18
N GLN A 26 -5.34 1.25 -4.29
CA GLN A 26 -5.26 2.71 -4.14
C GLN A 26 -4.09 3.14 -3.26
N PHE A 27 -3.77 2.35 -2.23
CA PHE A 27 -2.61 2.59 -1.37
C PHE A 27 -1.34 2.01 -1.98
N HIS A 28 -0.21 2.42 -1.42
CA HIS A 28 1.12 2.04 -1.90
C HIS A 28 1.73 1.00 -0.95
N PRO A 29 1.70 -0.31 -1.26
CA PRO A 29 2.39 -1.36 -0.48
C PRO A 29 3.89 -1.48 -0.78
N GLU A 30 4.39 -0.78 -1.81
CA GLU A 30 5.78 -0.82 -2.27
C GLU A 30 6.71 0.15 -1.53
N VAL A 31 6.15 1.01 -0.69
CA VAL A 31 6.83 2.18 -0.14
C VAL A 31 7.76 1.82 1.01
N ASP A 32 8.91 2.49 1.04
CA ASP A 32 9.83 2.50 2.17
C ASP A 32 10.10 3.94 2.64
N GLU A 33 10.88 4.07 3.72
CA GLU A 33 11.25 5.36 4.29
C GLU A 33 11.91 6.31 3.28
N SER A 34 12.70 5.77 2.35
CA SER A 34 13.42 6.58 1.36
C SER A 34 12.47 7.16 0.31
N ILE A 35 11.47 6.38 -0.10
CA ILE A 35 10.41 6.81 -1.02
C ILE A 35 9.56 7.90 -0.36
N ILE A 36 9.12 7.69 0.88
CA ILE A 36 8.33 8.68 1.64
C ILE A 36 9.11 9.99 1.77
N ALA A 37 10.37 9.92 2.21
CA ALA A 37 11.22 11.10 2.35
C ALA A 37 11.41 11.82 1.00
N GLY A 38 11.55 11.07 -0.09
CA GLY A 38 11.59 11.60 -1.45
C GLY A 38 10.32 12.35 -1.85
N TRP A 39 9.15 11.82 -1.47
CA TRP A 39 7.87 12.47 -1.71
C TRP A 39 7.71 13.74 -0.87
N CYS A 40 8.05 13.72 0.42
CA CYS A 40 8.02 14.92 1.27
C CYS A 40 8.89 16.04 0.69
N ARG A 41 10.13 15.72 0.29
CA ARG A 41 11.03 16.69 -0.37
C ARG A 41 10.42 17.28 -1.64
N ARG A 42 9.85 16.44 -2.50
CA ARG A 42 9.24 16.89 -3.77
C ARG A 42 8.00 17.76 -3.54
N ALA A 43 7.17 17.40 -2.56
CA ALA A 43 5.98 18.16 -2.19
C ALA A 43 6.29 19.40 -1.33
N ARG A 44 7.54 19.57 -0.87
CA ARG A 44 7.99 20.64 0.03
C ARG A 44 7.20 20.67 1.35
N VAL A 45 6.97 19.49 1.91
CA VAL A 45 6.32 19.30 3.22
C VAL A 45 7.31 18.70 4.21
N ASP A 46 6.99 18.83 5.50
CA ASP A 46 7.75 18.21 6.58
C ASP A 46 7.76 16.67 6.47
N ASP A 47 8.80 16.04 7.01
CA ASP A 47 9.02 14.60 6.93
C ASP A 47 8.61 13.83 8.21
N ALA A 48 7.80 14.43 9.09
CA ALA A 48 7.23 13.77 10.28
C ALA A 48 6.58 12.42 9.96
N VAL A 49 5.94 12.29 8.80
CA VAL A 49 5.33 11.03 8.32
C VAL A 49 6.35 9.90 8.17
N VAL A 50 7.64 10.20 7.94
CA VAL A 50 8.71 9.19 7.94
C VAL A 50 8.90 8.58 9.32
N ARG A 51 8.75 9.38 10.39
CA ARG A 51 8.83 8.89 11.77
C ARG A 51 7.62 8.02 12.11
N GLU A 52 6.41 8.46 11.77
CA GLU A 52 5.19 7.67 11.96
C GLU A 52 5.27 6.33 11.20
N PHE A 53 5.79 6.34 9.97
CA PHE A 53 5.98 5.11 9.20
C PHE A 53 6.93 4.13 9.88
N ARG A 54 8.00 4.61 10.54
CA ARG A 54 8.94 3.73 11.26
C ARG A 54 8.26 2.94 12.37
N GLU A 55 7.28 3.53 13.05
CA GLU A 55 6.56 2.89 14.15
C GLU A 55 5.68 1.72 13.68
N VAL A 56 5.17 1.78 12.45
CA VAL A 56 4.29 0.76 11.87
C VAL A 56 4.96 -0.10 10.79
N ARG A 57 6.24 0.14 10.51
CA ARG A 57 6.97 -0.41 9.37
C ARG A 57 6.89 -1.93 9.28
N GLU A 58 7.07 -2.64 10.38
CA GLU A 58 7.08 -4.11 10.38
C GLU A 58 5.72 -4.69 9.96
N ALA A 59 4.64 -4.18 10.54
CA ALA A 59 3.27 -4.59 10.20
C ALA A 59 2.94 -4.26 8.74
N TYR A 60 3.32 -3.06 8.30
CA TYR A 60 3.15 -2.63 6.91
C TYR A 60 3.92 -3.53 5.93
N GLN A 61 5.17 -3.88 6.24
CA GLN A 61 6.00 -4.75 5.38
C GLN A 61 5.45 -6.18 5.33
N ALA A 62 4.98 -6.72 6.46
CA ALA A 62 4.35 -8.03 6.51
C ALA A 62 3.08 -8.08 5.64
N ALA A 63 2.20 -7.08 5.75
CA ALA A 63 0.99 -6.98 4.94
C ALA A 63 1.33 -6.85 3.44
N SER A 64 2.27 -5.96 3.10
CA SER A 64 2.70 -5.72 1.72
C SER A 64 3.30 -6.97 1.07
N ARG A 65 4.14 -7.70 1.83
CA ARG A 65 4.69 -8.99 1.38
C ARG A 65 3.59 -10.02 1.14
N LYS A 66 2.57 -10.09 2.01
CA LYS A 66 1.47 -11.03 1.83
C LYS A 66 0.65 -10.71 0.57
N ILE A 67 0.42 -9.43 0.25
CA ILE A 67 -0.24 -9.02 -1.00
C ILE A 67 0.56 -9.50 -2.22
N LEU A 68 1.88 -9.27 -2.23
CA LEU A 68 2.74 -9.70 -3.33
C LEU A 68 2.80 -11.23 -3.45
N GLN A 69 2.92 -11.95 -2.33
CA GLN A 69 2.91 -13.41 -2.30
C GLN A 69 1.61 -13.97 -2.87
N ASN A 70 0.46 -13.43 -2.45
CA ASN A 70 -0.84 -13.84 -2.96
C ASN A 70 -0.97 -13.56 -4.48
N PHE A 71 -0.43 -12.44 -4.96
CA PHE A 71 -0.40 -12.12 -6.39
C PHE A 71 0.47 -13.10 -7.19
N LEU A 72 1.65 -13.46 -6.65
CA LEU A 72 2.56 -14.42 -7.26
C LEU A 72 2.12 -15.90 -7.11
N GLY A 73 1.08 -16.17 -6.32
CA GLY A 73 0.66 -17.55 -6.00
C GLY A 73 1.62 -18.29 -5.06
N MET A 74 2.43 -17.55 -4.31
CA MET A 74 3.35 -18.09 -3.29
C MET A 74 2.59 -18.16 -1.96
N LEU A 75 2.36 -19.36 -1.41
CA LEU A 75 1.66 -19.54 -0.13
C LEU A 75 2.46 -18.96 1.05
#